data_AF-A0A660T7J1-F1
#
_entry.id   AF-A0A660T7J1-F1
#
_cell.length_a   1.000
_cell.length_b   1.000
_cell.length_c   1.000
_cell.angle_alpha   90.00
_cell.angle_beta   90.00
_cell.angle_gamma   90.00
#
_symmetry.space_group_name_H-M   'P 1'
#
loop_
_entity.id
_entity.type
_entity.pdbx_description
1 polymer ?
#
loop_
_entity_poly.entity_id
_entity_poly.type
_entity_poly.pdbx_seq_one_letter_code
_entity_poly.pdbx_strand_id
1 'polypeptide(L)'
;SGKYEFGIVCCGTGIGISISANKVDGIRCALPQNIFGAEMSKVHNNANFIAFGGRIDYHDSVNDMVDAYIDAKFEGGRHQRRVDKIMGLEK
;
A
#
# COMPACT_ATOMS: atom_id res chain seq x y z
N SER A 1 7.22 -9.33 14.25
CA SER A 1 7.69 -7.93 14.38
C SER A 1 6.52 -6.98 14.16
N GLY A 2 6.47 -5.83 14.85
CA GLY A 2 5.39 -4.83 14.79
C GLY A 2 5.88 -3.45 15.27
N LYS A 3 7.15 -3.15 14.99
CA LYS A 3 7.85 -1.96 15.49
C LYS A 3 7.47 -0.68 14.74
N TYR A 4 6.88 -0.83 13.55
CA TYR A 4 6.49 0.28 12.69
C TYR A 4 5.05 0.07 12.25
N GLU A 5 4.32 1.17 12.15
CA GLU A 5 2.91 1.18 11.78
C GLU A 5 2.70 0.93 10.28
N PHE A 6 3.64 1.43 9.46
CA PHE A 6 3.65 1.23 8.02
C PHE A 6 5.08 1.25 7.46
N GLY A 7 5.22 0.89 6.18
CA GLY A 7 6.47 1.00 5.44
C GLY A 7 6.31 1.69 4.08
N ILE A 8 7.32 2.46 3.68
CA ILE A 8 7.43 3.04 2.33
C ILE A 8 8.63 2.39 1.65
N VAL A 9 8.44 1.86 0.44
CA VAL A 9 9.49 1.14 -0.30
C VAL A 9 9.64 1.68 -1.73
N CYS A 10 10.87 1.81 -2.21
CA CYS A 10 11.14 2.41 -3.52
C CYS A 10 12.08 1.55 -4.36
N CYS A 11 11.81 1.45 -5.67
CA CYS A 11 12.78 0.96 -6.65
C CYS A 11 12.63 1.72 -7.97
N GLY A 12 13.20 1.25 -9.08
CA GLY A 12 13.07 1.94 -10.38
C GLY A 12 11.61 2.16 -10.80
N THR A 13 10.78 1.12 -10.75
CA THR A 13 9.35 1.19 -11.14
C THR A 13 8.39 1.00 -9.96
N GLY A 14 8.89 0.68 -8.77
CA GLY A 14 8.08 0.27 -7.61
C GLY A 14 7.51 -1.16 -7.71
N ILE A 15 7.50 -1.77 -8.90
CA ILE A 15 6.86 -3.07 -9.16
C ILE A 15 7.60 -4.21 -8.46
N GLY A 16 8.91 -4.32 -8.66
CA GLY A 16 9.68 -5.45 -8.10
C GLY A 16 9.65 -5.44 -6.57
N ILE A 17 9.84 -4.27 -5.96
CA ILE A 17 9.89 -4.15 -4.51
C ILE A 17 8.51 -4.35 -3.85
N SER A 18 7.41 -3.93 -4.51
CA SER A 18 6.06 -4.19 -4.02
C SER A 18 5.68 -5.67 -4.14
N ILE A 19 6.03 -6.33 -5.24
CA ILE A 19 5.83 -7.78 -5.41
C ILE A 19 6.57 -8.55 -4.32
N SER A 20 7.84 -8.23 -4.07
CA SER A 20 8.63 -8.86 -3.02
C SER A 20 8.04 -8.62 -1.63
N ALA A 21 7.63 -7.39 -1.31
CA ALA A 21 7.02 -7.07 -0.02
C ALA A 21 5.73 -7.88 0.21
N ASN A 22 4.88 -8.02 -0.82
CA ASN A 22 3.65 -8.81 -0.79
C ASN A 22 3.86 -10.34 -0.67
N LYS A 23 5.11 -10.83 -0.59
CA LYS A 23 5.40 -12.25 -0.30
C LYS A 23 5.58 -12.53 1.19
N VAL A 24 5.64 -11.50 2.03
CA VAL A 24 5.76 -11.64 3.48
C VAL A 24 4.36 -11.64 4.08
N ASP A 25 4.01 -12.68 4.82
CA ASP A 25 2.70 -12.81 5.47
C ASP A 25 2.45 -11.59 6.38
N GLY A 26 1.23 -11.07 6.35
CA GLY A 26 0.86 -9.85 7.04
C GLY A 26 1.01 -8.58 6.19
N ILE A 27 1.82 -8.59 5.13
CA ILE A 27 2.09 -7.39 4.31
C ILE A 27 1.08 -7.25 3.17
N ARG A 28 0.52 -6.05 3.07
CA ARG A 28 -0.27 -5.57 1.94
C ARG A 28 0.37 -4.29 1.43
N CYS A 29 1.17 -4.42 0.38
CA CYS A 29 1.93 -3.36 -0.26
C CYS A 29 1.22 -2.87 -1.52
N ALA A 30 0.85 -1.60 -1.55
CA ALA A 30 0.22 -0.95 -2.69
C ALA A 30 1.24 -0.18 -3.55
N LEU A 31 1.03 -0.13 -4.87
CA LEU A 31 1.80 0.69 -5.81
C LEU A 31 0.84 1.67 -6.52
N PRO A 32 0.42 2.76 -5.85
CA PRO A 32 -0.52 3.71 -6.43
C PRO A 32 0.12 4.54 -7.55
N GLN A 33 -0.73 5.11 -8.40
CA GLN A 33 -0.33 5.95 -9.53
C GLN A 33 -0.88 7.38 -9.42
N ASN A 34 -1.72 7.65 -8.41
CA ASN A 34 -2.37 8.93 -8.14
C ASN A 34 -2.82 9.00 -6.66
N ILE A 35 -3.21 10.19 -6.20
CA ILE A 35 -3.62 10.46 -4.82
C ILE A 35 -4.79 9.57 -4.39
N PHE A 36 -5.81 9.43 -5.24
CA PHE A 36 -6.96 8.57 -4.98
C PHE A 36 -6.54 7.11 -4.74
N GLY A 37 -5.64 6.57 -5.57
CA GLY A 37 -5.12 5.22 -5.42
C GLY A 37 -4.36 5.03 -4.11
N ALA A 38 -3.59 6.05 -3.69
CA ALA A 38 -2.85 6.02 -2.43
C ALA A 38 -3.78 6.02 -1.22
N GLU A 39 -4.76 6.93 -1.19
CA GLU A 39 -5.80 6.98 -0.14
C GLU A 39 -6.58 5.65 -0.08
N MET A 40 -7.11 5.20 -1.22
CA MET A 40 -7.92 3.98 -1.29
C MET A 40 -7.13 2.72 -0.95
N SER A 41 -5.80 2.74 -1.09
CA SER A 41 -4.97 1.63 -0.63
C SER A 41 -5.12 1.40 0.88
N LYS A 42 -5.17 2.48 1.67
CA LYS A 42 -5.39 2.41 3.12
C LYS A 42 -6.87 2.20 3.45
N VAL A 43 -7.76 3.01 2.87
CA VAL A 43 -9.22 2.99 3.15
C VAL A 43 -9.84 1.62 2.86
N HIS A 44 -9.53 1.01 1.71
CA HIS A 44 -10.19 -0.23 1.27
C HIS A 44 -9.37 -1.50 1.50
N ASN A 45 -8.05 -1.43 1.49
CA ASN A 45 -7.20 -2.63 1.54
C ASN A 45 -6.40 -2.73 2.83
N ASN A 46 -6.56 -1.75 3.73
CA ASN A 46 -5.75 -1.62 4.94
C ASN A 46 -4.26 -1.83 4.62
N ALA A 47 -3.78 -1.25 3.52
CA ALA A 47 -2.39 -1.40 3.10
C ALA A 47 -1.48 -0.88 4.22
N ASN A 48 -0.53 -1.70 4.64
CA ASN A 48 0.49 -1.35 5.64
C ASN A 48 1.84 -1.05 4.99
N PHE A 49 1.95 -1.23 3.67
CA PHE A 49 3.08 -0.79 2.88
C PHE A 49 2.59 -0.03 1.64
N ILE A 50 3.37 0.96 1.22
CA ILE A 50 3.17 1.70 -0.03
C ILE A 50 4.49 1.76 -0.80
N ALA A 51 4.42 1.64 -2.12
CA ALA A 51 5.57 1.56 -3.00
C ALA A 51 5.54 2.65 -4.06
N PHE A 52 6.73 3.11 -4.45
CA PHE A 52 6.91 4.09 -5.53
C PHE A 52 8.07 3.75 -6.45
N GLY A 53 8.00 4.22 -7.68
CA GLY A 53 9.02 4.07 -8.70
C GLY A 53 9.81 5.36 -8.91
N GLY A 54 11.11 5.35 -8.66
CA GLY A 54 11.98 6.53 -8.86
C GLY A 54 12.22 6.91 -10.33
N ARG A 55 11.76 6.09 -11.29
CA ARG A 55 11.84 6.37 -12.74
C ARG A 55 10.45 6.56 -13.37
N ILE A 56 9.40 6.64 -12.55
CA ILE A 56 8.04 6.88 -13.02
C ILE A 56 7.77 8.38 -13.00
N ASP A 57 7.23 8.88 -14.10
CA ASP A 57 6.71 10.22 -14.19
C ASP A 57 5.28 10.22 -13.66
N TYR A 58 5.12 10.64 -12.40
CA TYR A 58 3.82 10.68 -11.74
C TYR A 58 3.12 11.99 -12.07
N HIS A 59 1.84 11.90 -12.45
CA HIS A 59 1.01 13.08 -12.65
C HIS A 59 0.80 13.84 -11.33
N ASP A 60 0.58 13.11 -10.25
CA ASP A 60 0.41 13.69 -8.91
C ASP A 60 1.73 13.63 -8.13
N SER A 61 1.91 14.57 -7.21
CA SER A 61 3.05 14.60 -6.29
C SER A 61 3.12 13.30 -5.46
N VAL A 62 4.29 12.67 -5.43
CA VAL A 62 4.54 11.49 -4.59
C VAL A 62 4.38 11.83 -3.11
N ASN A 63 4.75 13.04 -2.69
CA ASN A 63 4.55 13.47 -1.32
C ASN A 63 3.06 13.57 -0.98
N ASP A 64 2.24 14.13 -1.88
CA ASP A 64 0.80 14.25 -1.67
C ASP A 64 0.12 12.88 -1.63
N MET A 65 0.61 11.93 -2.44
CA MET A 65 0.18 10.51 -2.35
C MET A 65 0.56 9.88 -1.01
N VAL A 66 1.76 10.16 -0.50
CA VAL A 66 2.21 9.67 0.82
C VAL A 66 1.34 10.26 1.93
N ASP A 67 1.07 11.57 1.90
CA ASP A 67 0.23 12.26 2.87
C ASP A 67 -1.19 11.67 2.87
N ALA A 68 -1.79 11.52 1.68
CA ALA A 68 -3.11 10.91 1.54
C ALA A 68 -3.17 9.45 2.05
N TYR A 69 -2.09 8.68 1.90
CA TYR A 69 -1.99 7.34 2.45
C TYR A 69 -1.88 7.33 3.98
N ILE A 70 -1.06 8.22 4.55
CA ILE A 70 -0.80 8.29 6.00
C ILE A 70 -2.06 8.80 6.74
N ASP A 71 -2.73 9.81 6.19
CA ASP A 71 -3.91 10.44 6.81
C ASP A 71 -5.18 9.58 6.69
N ALA A 72 -5.21 8.68 5.70
CA ALA A 72 -6.34 7.80 5.48
C ALA A 72 -6.54 6.79 6.62
N LYS A 73 -7.83 6.50 6.91
CA LYS A 73 -8.24 5.51 7.90
C LYS A 73 -8.93 4.35 7.22
N PHE A 74 -8.60 3.14 7.65
CA PHE A 74 -9.25 1.94 7.14
C PHE A 74 -10.74 1.92 7.51
N GLU A 75 -11.61 1.72 6.53
CA GLU A 75 -13.08 1.78 6.72
C GLU A 75 -13.67 0.51 7.35
N GLY A 76 -12.96 -0.62 7.32
CA GLY A 76 -13.49 -1.88 7.81
C GLY A 76 -14.77 -2.31 7.07
N GLY A 77 -15.76 -2.81 7.79
CA GLY A 77 -17.05 -3.21 7.21
C GLY A 77 -16.92 -4.19 6.04
N ARG A 78 -17.42 -3.80 4.85
CA ARG A 78 -17.32 -4.66 3.65
C ARG A 78 -15.87 -4.93 3.21
N HIS A 79 -14.95 -4.04 3.56
CA HIS A 79 -13.54 -4.11 3.19
C HIS A 79 -12.78 -5.13 4.03
N GLN A 80 -13.12 -5.26 5.32
CA GLN A 80 -12.52 -6.28 6.19
C GLN A 80 -12.70 -7.68 5.60
N ARG A 81 -13.91 -8.02 5.15
CA ARG A 81 -14.19 -9.31 4.49
C ARG A 81 -13.31 -9.59 3.26
N ARG A 82 -12.82 -8.56 2.57
CA ARG A 82 -11.92 -8.69 1.41
C ARG A 82 -10.47 -8.82 1.86
N VAL A 83 -10.07 -8.04 2.86
CA VAL A 83 -8.77 -8.18 3.52
C VAL A 83 -8.62 -9.60 4.06
N ASP A 84 -9.60 -10.12 4.81
CA ASP A 84 -9.57 -11.48 5.36
C ASP A 84 -9.38 -12.55 4.29
N LYS A 85 -9.98 -12.36 3.09
CA LYS A 85 -9.78 -13.26 1.95
C LYS A 85 -8.36 -13.20 1.40
N ILE A 86 -7.75 -12.02 1.35
CA ILE A 86 -6.35 -11.84 0.94
C ILE A 86 -5.44 -12.51 1.95
N MET A 87 -5.64 -12.24 3.24
CA MET A 87 -4.86 -12.82 4.33
C MET A 87 -5.01 -14.34 4.39
N GLY A 88 -6.20 -14.87 4.07
CA GLY A 88 -6.42 -16.31 3.99
C GLY A 88 -5.68 -17.04 2.86
N LEU A 89 -4.99 -16.31 1.97
CA LEU A 89 -4.10 -16.90 0.95
C LEU A 89 -2.65 -17.07 1.45
N GLU A 90 -2.32 -16.45 2.59
CA GLU A 90 -1.02 -16.58 3.25
C GLU A 90 -0.85 -18.01 3.82
N LYS A 91 0.40 -18.46 3.99
CA LYS A 91 0.71 -19.86 4.34
C LYS A 91 1.08 -20.05 5.80
#